data_AF-A0A011QUP1-F1
#
_entry.id   AF-A0A011QUP1-F1
#
_cell.length_a   1.000
_cell.length_b   1.000
_cell.length_c   1.000
_cell.angle_alpha   90.00
_cell.angle_beta   90.00
_cell.angle_gamma   90.00
#
_symmetry.space_group_name_H-M   'P 1'
#
loop_
_entity.id
_entity.type
_entity.pdbx_description
1 polymer ?
#
loop_
_entity_poly.entity_id
_entity_poly.type
_entity_poly.pdbx_seq_one_letter_code
_entity_poly.pdbx_strand_id
1 'polypeptide(L)'
;METPAVASLQAQADPLASLSISHLSSSTRLKLADDELSVNAYPTDCGGIIYVGVPRYRMPTEADLATIFEVAEQAGIVWLKFDSEAAVIDGLPVFDMSGPEA
;
A
#
# COMPACT_ATOMS: atom_id res chain seq x y z
N MET A 1 -3.74 -24.05 26.44
CA MET A 1 -2.57 -23.27 26.89
C MET A 1 -1.93 -22.74 25.62
N GLU A 2 -2.05 -21.44 25.33
CA GLU A 2 -1.33 -20.85 24.21
C GLU A 2 0.18 -20.97 24.48
N THR A 3 0.92 -21.46 23.50
CA THR A 3 2.38 -21.58 23.61
C THR A 3 2.97 -20.17 23.70
N PRO A 4 3.95 -19.91 24.60
CA PRO A 4 4.55 -18.58 24.73
C PRO A 4 5.17 -18.05 23.43
N ALA A 5 5.51 -18.97 22.51
CA ALA A 5 5.95 -18.65 21.16
C ALA A 5 4.85 -17.97 20.31
N VAL A 6 3.57 -18.32 20.49
CA VAL A 6 2.45 -17.71 19.74
C VAL A 6 2.30 -16.23 20.10
N ALA A 7 2.25 -15.92 21.40
CA ALA A 7 2.18 -14.55 21.87
C ALA A 7 3.42 -13.73 21.44
N SER A 8 4.61 -14.35 21.45
CA SER A 8 5.85 -13.70 20.99
C SER A 8 5.83 -13.39 19.50
N LEU A 9 5.28 -14.28 18.66
CA LEU A 9 5.13 -14.04 17.22
C LEU A 9 4.08 -12.95 16.94
N GLN A 10 2.95 -12.98 17.64
CA GLN A 10 1.91 -11.95 17.50
C GLN A 10 2.42 -10.56 17.91
N ALA A 11 3.27 -10.48 18.93
CA ALA A 11 3.88 -9.21 19.35
C ALA A 11 4.85 -8.61 18.32
N GLN A 12 5.34 -9.42 17.37
CA GLN A 12 6.21 -8.98 16.26
C GLN A 12 5.44 -8.81 14.94
N ALA A 13 4.13 -9.08 14.94
CA ALA A 13 3.32 -8.99 13.74
C ALA A 13 2.98 -7.54 13.41
N ASP A 14 3.46 -7.09 12.26
CA ASP A 14 3.16 -5.77 11.73
C ASP A 14 1.83 -5.78 10.94
N PRO A 15 0.94 -4.78 11.13
CA PRO A 15 -0.33 -4.72 10.42
C PRO A 15 -0.16 -4.41 8.92
N LEU A 16 -0.78 -5.25 8.10
CA LEU A 16 -0.78 -5.15 6.63
C LEU A 16 -2.20 -5.01 6.10
N ALA A 17 -2.44 -4.01 5.25
CA ALA A 17 -3.70 -3.86 4.51
C ALA A 17 -3.49 -4.18 3.02
N SER A 18 -4.45 -4.89 2.42
CA SER A 18 -4.47 -5.16 0.98
C SER A 18 -5.51 -4.27 0.31
N LEU A 19 -5.10 -3.54 -0.73
CA LEU A 19 -5.93 -2.59 -1.46
C LEU A 19 -5.79 -2.79 -2.96
N SER A 20 -6.82 -2.42 -3.71
CA SER A 20 -6.79 -2.46 -5.16
C SER A 20 -5.68 -1.55 -5.73
N ILE A 21 -4.95 -2.04 -6.73
CA ILE A 21 -3.99 -1.23 -7.50
C ILE A 21 -4.65 -0.04 -8.20
N SER A 22 -5.97 -0.06 -8.38
CA SER A 22 -6.74 1.04 -8.94
C SER A 22 -6.64 2.33 -8.11
N HIS A 23 -6.22 2.27 -6.84
CA HIS A 23 -5.92 3.45 -6.01
C HIS A 23 -4.61 4.17 -6.37
N LEU A 24 -3.76 3.57 -7.18
CA LEU A 24 -2.54 4.20 -7.67
C LEU A 24 -2.77 4.83 -9.04
N SER A 25 -2.20 6.00 -9.29
CA SER A 25 -2.21 6.59 -10.63
C SER A 25 -1.35 5.75 -11.60
N SER A 26 -1.61 5.81 -12.90
CA SER A 26 -0.82 5.07 -13.90
C SER A 26 0.68 5.38 -13.79
N SER A 27 1.04 6.65 -13.51
CA SER A 27 2.42 7.07 -13.28
C SER A 27 3.03 6.40 -12.06
N THR A 28 2.29 6.33 -10.95
CA THR A 28 2.75 5.65 -9.73
C THR A 28 2.87 4.14 -9.92
N ARG A 29 1.96 3.51 -10.66
CA ARG A 29 2.04 2.07 -10.99
C ARG A 29 3.29 1.74 -11.81
N LEU A 30 3.64 2.60 -12.77
CA LEU A 30 4.88 2.46 -13.54
C LEU A 30 6.11 2.59 -12.65
N LYS A 31 6.16 3.62 -11.80
CA LYS A 31 7.25 3.79 -10.83
C LYS A 31 7.35 2.62 -9.84
N LEU A 32 6.22 2.05 -9.42
CA LEU A 32 6.19 0.87 -8.57
C LEU A 32 6.83 -0.32 -9.28
N ALA A 33 6.49 -0.55 -10.54
CA ALA A 33 7.04 -1.63 -11.34
C ALA A 33 8.55 -1.46 -11.64
N ASP A 34 9.04 -0.23 -11.80
CA ASP A 34 10.46 0.07 -12.05
C ASP A 34 11.30 0.22 -10.77
N ASP A 35 10.70 0.03 -9.58
CA ASP A 35 11.34 0.28 -8.28
C ASP A 35 11.81 1.74 -8.09
N GLU A 36 11.23 2.68 -8.83
CA GLU A 36 11.58 4.11 -8.82
C GLU A 36 10.74 4.94 -7.83
N LEU A 37 9.98 4.28 -6.96
CA LEU A 37 9.19 5.00 -5.97
C LEU A 37 10.08 5.71 -4.95
N SER A 38 9.62 6.89 -4.54
CA SER A 38 10.27 7.66 -3.48
C SER A 38 10.19 6.98 -2.11
N VAL A 39 9.43 5.89 -1.98
CA VAL A 39 9.25 5.13 -0.73
C VAL A 39 9.77 3.71 -0.91
N ASN A 40 9.91 2.99 0.19
CA ASN A 40 10.33 1.59 0.16
C ASN A 40 9.20 0.73 -0.41
N ALA A 41 9.32 0.45 -1.70
CA ALA A 41 8.40 -0.41 -2.42
C ALA A 41 9.09 -1.69 -2.85
N TYR A 42 8.29 -2.72 -3.07
CA TYR A 42 8.72 -4.03 -3.51
C TYR A 42 7.76 -4.47 -4.61
N PRO A 43 8.12 -4.31 -5.89
CA PRO A 43 7.25 -4.70 -6.98
C PRO A 43 6.92 -6.20 -6.95
N THR A 44 5.71 -6.53 -7.40
CA THR A 44 5.26 -7.90 -7.65
C THR A 44 4.60 -7.97 -9.03
N ASP A 45 4.39 -9.17 -9.57
CA ASP A 45 3.78 -9.36 -10.89
C ASP A 45 2.39 -8.70 -11.04
N CYS A 46 1.64 -8.53 -9.94
CA CYS A 46 0.28 -7.99 -9.93
C CYS A 46 0.13 -6.61 -9.25
N GLY A 47 1.24 -5.96 -8.87
CA GLY A 47 1.25 -4.69 -8.16
C GLY A 47 2.52 -4.49 -7.34
N GLY A 48 2.39 -4.50 -6.02
CA GLY A 48 3.55 -4.40 -5.14
C GLY A 48 3.22 -4.21 -3.66
N ILE A 49 4.22 -4.36 -2.83
CA ILE A 49 4.15 -4.13 -1.38
C ILE A 49 4.90 -2.84 -1.07
N ILE A 50 4.28 -1.94 -0.31
CA ILE A 50 4.86 -0.67 0.08
C ILE A 50 4.94 -0.61 1.60
N TYR A 51 6.11 -0.25 2.11
CA TYR A 51 6.32 0.01 3.52
C TYR A 51 6.00 1.48 3.83
N VAL A 52 5.02 1.69 4.70
CA VAL A 52 4.59 3.03 5.15
C VAL A 52 5.45 3.48 6.33
N GLY A 53 5.71 2.57 7.27
CA GLY A 53 6.52 2.80 8.46
C GLY A 53 5.93 3.80 9.45
N VAL A 54 5.97 3.47 10.74
CA VAL A 54 5.70 4.44 11.82
C VAL A 54 6.90 4.38 12.78
N PRO A 55 7.80 5.39 12.79
CA PRO A 55 7.73 6.65 12.04
C PRO A 55 8.08 6.50 10.56
N ARG A 56 7.51 7.38 9.72
CA ARG A 56 7.77 7.43 8.29
C ARG A 56 9.24 7.76 8.02
N TYR A 57 9.96 6.84 7.38
CA TYR A 57 11.35 7.08 6.98
C TYR A 57 11.45 8.02 5.77
N ARG A 58 10.45 8.03 4.90
CA ARG A 58 10.44 8.82 3.67
C ARG A 58 9.01 9.25 3.33
N MET A 59 8.84 10.52 2.96
CA MET A 59 7.54 11.01 2.49
C MET A 59 7.38 10.68 1.00
N PRO A 60 6.24 10.10 0.58
CA PRO A 60 5.97 9.89 -0.84
C PRO A 60 5.87 11.23 -1.57
N THR A 61 6.47 11.30 -2.76
CA THR A 61 6.34 12.46 -3.66
C THR A 61 5.09 12.38 -4.53
N GLU A 62 4.56 11.18 -4.68
CA GLU A 62 3.35 10.86 -5.41
C GLU A 62 2.13 11.28 -4.59
N ALA A 63 1.32 12.18 -5.14
CA ALA A 63 0.15 12.71 -4.44
C ALA A 63 -0.87 11.63 -4.09
N ASP A 64 -1.07 10.65 -4.98
CA ASP A 64 -1.95 9.51 -4.72
C ASP A 64 -1.47 8.65 -3.55
N LEU A 65 -0.17 8.33 -3.48
CA LEU A 65 0.40 7.63 -2.32
C LEU A 65 0.37 8.45 -1.04
N ALA A 66 0.59 9.77 -1.12
CA ALA A 66 0.56 10.64 0.06
C ALA A 66 -0.78 10.54 0.81
N THR A 67 -1.90 10.62 0.08
CA THR A 67 -3.23 10.47 0.68
C THR A 67 -3.43 9.08 1.31
N ILE A 68 -3.00 8.00 0.62
CA ILE A 68 -3.13 6.64 1.15
C ILE A 68 -2.25 6.45 2.40
N PHE A 69 -1.04 7.03 2.40
CA PHE A 69 -0.13 6.99 3.54
C PHE A 69 -0.76 7.69 4.76
N GLU A 70 -1.42 8.83 4.60
CA GLU A 70 -2.12 9.54 5.68
C GLU A 70 -3.24 8.72 6.28
N VAL A 71 -4.01 8.03 5.46
CA VAL A 71 -5.08 7.13 5.94
C VAL A 71 -4.49 5.89 6.61
N ALA A 72 -3.44 5.29 6.04
CA ALA A 72 -2.74 4.14 6.61
C ALA A 72 -2.13 4.46 7.99
N GLU A 73 -1.50 5.62 8.14
CA GLU A 73 -0.94 6.08 9.42
C GLU A 73 -2.02 6.25 10.49
N GLN A 74 -3.16 6.88 10.15
CA GLN A 74 -4.30 7.02 11.07
C GLN A 74 -4.91 5.67 11.46
N ALA A 75 -4.89 4.70 10.54
CA ALA A 75 -5.36 3.33 10.79
C ALA A 75 -4.32 2.46 11.52
N GLY A 76 -3.11 2.95 11.75
CA GLY A 76 -2.01 2.17 12.33
C GLY A 76 -1.48 1.05 11.42
N ILE A 77 -1.71 1.14 10.11
CA ILE A 77 -1.22 0.18 9.12
C ILE A 77 0.21 0.56 8.71
N VAL A 78 1.11 -0.41 8.75
CA VAL A 78 2.53 -0.19 8.44
C VAL A 78 2.96 -0.77 7.09
N TRP A 79 2.20 -1.74 6.56
CA TRP A 79 2.39 -2.33 5.24
C TRP A 79 1.14 -2.18 4.36
N LEU A 80 1.33 -1.77 3.11
CA LEU A 80 0.28 -1.73 2.11
C LEU A 80 0.61 -2.70 0.98
N LYS A 81 -0.29 -3.64 0.68
CA LYS A 81 -0.19 -4.49 -0.50
C LYS A 81 -1.17 -3.98 -1.55
N PHE A 82 -0.64 -3.53 -2.69
CA PHE A 82 -1.43 -3.21 -3.87
C PHE A 82 -1.52 -4.42 -4.78
N ASP A 83 -2.74 -4.79 -5.11
CA ASP A 83 -3.04 -5.99 -5.87
C ASP A 83 -4.21 -5.72 -6.82
N SER A 84 -4.20 -6.33 -8.00
CA SER A 84 -5.28 -6.18 -8.97
C SER A 84 -6.58 -6.86 -8.52
N GLU A 85 -6.48 -7.89 -7.67
CA GLU A 85 -7.62 -8.65 -7.15
C GLU A 85 -8.12 -8.14 -5.78
N ALA A 86 -7.41 -7.19 -5.17
CA ALA A 86 -7.79 -6.64 -3.88
C ALA A 86 -8.97 -5.66 -3.97
N ALA A 87 -9.66 -5.48 -2.85
CA ALA A 87 -10.82 -4.62 -2.75
C ALA A 87 -10.45 -3.12 -2.92
N VAL A 88 -11.33 -2.39 -3.59
CA VAL A 88 -11.33 -0.93 -3.58
C VAL A 88 -11.86 -0.46 -2.22
N ILE A 89 -11.15 0.48 -1.59
CA ILE A 89 -11.53 1.06 -0.31
C ILE A 89 -12.36 2.32 -0.54
N ASP A 90 -13.59 2.31 -0.05
CA ASP A 90 -14.46 3.49 -0.04
C ASP A 90 -13.81 4.65 0.72
N GLY A 91 -13.78 5.82 0.08
CA GLY A 91 -13.17 7.04 0.63
C GLY A 91 -11.72 7.28 0.23
N LEU A 92 -11.04 6.32 -0.42
CA LEU A 92 -9.77 6.57 -1.10
C LEU A 92 -9.99 6.88 -2.59
N PRO A 93 -9.21 7.80 -3.18
CA PRO A 93 -9.33 8.10 -4.60
C PRO A 93 -8.98 6.86 -5.44
N VAL A 94 -9.74 6.65 -6.52
CA VAL A 94 -9.52 5.58 -7.49
C VAL A 94 -9.14 6.24 -8.81
N PHE A 95 -8.01 5.82 -9.37
CA PHE A 95 -7.44 6.32 -10.62
C PHE A 95 -7.49 5.25 -11.72
N ASP A 96 -8.49 4.38 -11.69
CA ASP A 96 -8.62 3.29 -12.65
C ASP A 96 -8.69 3.81 -14.10
N MET A 97 -8.10 3.03 -15.01
CA MET A 97 -7.97 3.34 -16.44
C MET A 97 -9.22 2.93 -17.23
N SER A 98 -10.41 3.02 -16.62
CA SER A 98 -11.67 2.77 -17.32
C SER A 98 -12.23 4.07 -17.87
N GLY A 99 -11.70 4.44 -19.03
CA GLY A 99 -12.43 5.28 -19.98
C GLY A 99 -11.85 5.13 -21.37
N PRO A 100 -12.56 4.49 -22.32
CA PRO A 100 -12.94 5.20 -23.52
C PRO A 100 -14.18 6.05 -23.18
N GLU A 101 -14.01 7.36 -23.27
CA GLU A 101 -15.09 8.21 -23.74
C GLU A 101 -15.62 7.60 -25.05
N ALA A 102 -16.89 7.23 -25.08
CA ALA A 102 -17.62 6.83 -26.28
C ALA A 102 -19.02 7.44 -26.23
#